data_AF-A0A7W2Y6Y8-F1
#
_entry.id   AF-A0A7W2Y6Y8-F1
#
_cell.length_a   1.000
_cell.length_b   1.000
_cell.length_c   1.000
_cell.angle_alpha   90.00
_cell.angle_beta   90.00
_cell.angle_gamma   90.00
#
_symmetry.space_group_name_H-M   'P 1'
#
loop_
_entity.id
_entity.type
_entity.pdbx_description
1 polymer ?
#
loop_
_entity_poly.entity_id
_entity_poly.type
_entity_poly.pdbx_seq_one_letter_code
_entity_poly.pdbx_strand_id
1 'polypeptide(L)'
;MFIQVANEEKQVDLLLLGRIDIVVMDIKIFLYYLNKLNISEKKSDLQFHYIFPISPSRIAFKNSDDMNAFNQTMKKYKMTNNHQELIEKYNF
;
A
#
# COMPACT_ATOMS: atom_id res chain seq x y z
N MET A 1 -10.08 -23.48 -1.46
CA MET A 1 -8.73 -23.84 -0.96
C MET A 1 -8.00 -22.54 -0.64
N PHE A 2 -7.25 -22.48 0.47
CA PHE A 2 -6.48 -21.30 0.86
C PHE A 2 -4.99 -21.57 0.68
N ILE A 3 -4.24 -20.60 0.14
CA ILE A 3 -2.80 -20.68 -0.06
C ILE A 3 -2.17 -19.41 0.49
N GLN A 4 -1.09 -19.57 1.27
CA GLN A 4 -0.29 -18.45 1.75
C GLN A 4 0.97 -18.32 0.89
N VAL A 5 1.17 -17.13 0.31
CA VAL A 5 2.34 -16.82 -0.52
C VAL A 5 3.10 -15.69 0.14
N ALA A 6 4.33 -15.92 0.59
CA ALA A 6 5.11 -14.90 1.32
C ALA A 6 5.50 -13.68 0.46
N ASN A 7 5.57 -13.85 -0.86
CA ASN A 7 5.93 -12.78 -1.79
C ASN A 7 4.67 -12.03 -2.25
N GLU A 8 4.55 -10.76 -1.87
CA GLU A 8 3.37 -9.92 -2.16
C GLU A 8 3.19 -9.64 -3.66
N GLU A 9 4.28 -9.44 -4.41
CA GLU A 9 4.23 -9.24 -5.87
C GLU A 9 3.62 -10.46 -6.58
N LYS A 10 4.01 -11.67 -6.16
CA LYS A 10 3.47 -12.92 -6.71
C LYS A 10 1.98 -13.08 -6.41
N GLN A 11 1.49 -12.60 -5.28
CA GLN A 11 0.06 -12.66 -4.98
C GLN A 11 -0.74 -11.83 -6.00
N VAL A 12 -0.24 -10.65 -6.36
CA VAL A 12 -0.87 -9.79 -7.38
C VAL A 12 -0.80 -10.43 -8.77
N ASP A 13 0.36 -10.98 -9.14
CA ASP A 13 0.53 -11.67 -10.42
C ASP A 13 -0.43 -12.88 -10.57
N LEU A 14 -0.56 -13.71 -9.53
CA LEU A 14 -1.49 -14.84 -9.54
C LEU A 14 -2.94 -14.42 -9.74
N LEU A 15 -3.37 -13.32 -9.10
CA LEU A 15 -4.71 -12.76 -9.30
C LEU A 15 -4.89 -12.30 -10.75
N LEU A 16 -3.93 -11.52 -11.28
CA LEU A 16 -3.99 -11.00 -12.64
C LEU A 16 -3.95 -12.11 -13.70
N LEU A 17 -3.27 -13.22 -13.41
CA LEU A 17 -3.22 -14.40 -14.27
C LEU A 17 -4.44 -15.35 -14.11
N GLY A 18 -5.41 -15.02 -13.23
CA GLY A 18 -6.58 -15.86 -12.97
C GLY A 18 -6.23 -17.21 -12.32
N ARG A 19 -5.10 -17.28 -11.61
CA ARG A 19 -4.65 -18.47 -10.87
C ARG A 19 -5.27 -18.56 -9.49
N ILE A 20 -5.78 -17.42 -8.99
CA ILE A 20 -6.59 -17.31 -7.79
C ILE A 20 -7.76 -16.36 -8.09
N ASP A 21 -8.88 -16.56 -7.40
CA ASP A 21 -10.07 -15.74 -7.59
C ASP A 21 -10.05 -14.47 -6.71
N ILE A 22 -9.39 -14.54 -5.56
CA ILE A 22 -9.41 -13.50 -4.52
C ILE A 22 -8.02 -13.35 -3.88
N VAL A 23 -7.59 -12.11 -3.68
CA VAL A 23 -6.46 -11.75 -2.81
C VAL A 23 -6.95 -10.83 -1.69
N VAL A 24 -6.40 -11.01 -0.49
CA VAL A 24 -6.66 -10.13 0.66
C VAL A 24 -5.35 -9.45 1.04
N MET A 25 -5.28 -8.13 0.85
CA MET A 25 -4.05 -7.34 0.98
C MET A 25 -4.39 -5.88 1.32
N ASP A 26 -3.43 -5.14 1.88
CA ASP A 26 -3.53 -3.68 1.97
C ASP A 26 -3.61 -3.05 0.56
N ILE A 27 -4.58 -2.17 0.35
CA ILE A 27 -4.85 -1.57 -0.96
C ILE A 27 -3.64 -0.81 -1.52
N LYS A 28 -2.84 -0.16 -0.68
CA LYS A 28 -1.67 0.60 -1.13
C LYS A 28 -0.56 -0.32 -1.62
N ILE A 29 -0.36 -1.45 -0.94
CA ILE A 29 0.58 -2.50 -1.35
C ILE A 29 0.12 -3.10 -2.70
N PHE A 30 -1.17 -3.41 -2.82
CA PHE A 30 -1.74 -3.93 -4.07
C PHE A 30 -1.54 -2.96 -5.24
N LEU A 31 -1.88 -1.68 -5.06
CA LEU A 31 -1.75 -0.65 -6.10
C LEU A 31 -0.29 -0.42 -6.50
N TYR A 32 0.65 -0.47 -5.55
CA TYR A 32 2.08 -0.38 -5.83
C TYR A 32 2.53 -1.52 -6.77
N TYR A 33 2.23 -2.77 -6.43
CA TYR A 33 2.62 -3.91 -7.26
C TYR A 33 1.87 -3.97 -8.59
N LEU A 34 0.60 -3.60 -8.61
CA LEU A 34 -0.17 -3.46 -9.84
C LEU A 34 0.48 -2.47 -10.81
N ASN A 35 0.92 -1.31 -10.31
CA ASN A 35 1.64 -0.32 -11.10
C ASN A 35 3.02 -0.83 -11.54
N LYS A 36 3.75 -1.51 -10.65
CA LYS A 36 5.07 -2.09 -10.94
C LYS A 36 5.01 -3.16 -12.05
N LEU A 37 3.98 -3.99 -12.06
CA LEU A 37 3.78 -5.04 -13.07
C LEU A 37 3.36 -4.48 -14.45
N ASN A 38 2.95 -3.20 -14.51
CA ASN A 38 2.60 -2.47 -15.74
C ASN A 38 1.53 -3.15 -16.62
N ILE A 39 0.63 -3.94 -16.02
CA ILE A 39 -0.46 -4.62 -16.73
C ILE A 39 -1.70 -3.72 -16.73
N SER A 40 -1.71 -2.72 -17.60
CA SER A 40 -2.80 -1.73 -17.68
C SER A 40 -4.13 -2.35 -18.14
N GLU A 41 -4.08 -3.39 -18.97
CA GLU A 41 -5.25 -3.97 -19.63
C GLU A 41 -6.19 -4.72 -18.69
N LYS A 42 -5.69 -5.18 -17.52
CA LYS A 42 -6.47 -5.97 -16.56
C LYS A 42 -7.04 -5.16 -15.40
N LYS A 43 -6.79 -3.85 -15.36
CA LYS A 43 -7.28 -2.99 -14.26
C LYS A 43 -8.80 -2.84 -14.26
N SER A 44 -9.44 -2.87 -15.43
CA SER A 44 -10.90 -2.75 -15.58
C SER A 44 -11.68 -3.91 -14.97
N ASP A 45 -11.02 -5.06 -14.81
CA ASP A 45 -11.66 -6.31 -14.39
C ASP A 45 -11.53 -6.55 -12.88
N LEU A 46 -10.91 -5.61 -12.16
CA LEU A 46 -10.68 -5.71 -10.72
C LEU A 46 -11.83 -5.11 -9.93
N GLN A 47 -12.33 -5.88 -8.96
CA GLN A 47 -13.32 -5.43 -7.98
C GLN A 47 -12.67 -5.33 -6.59
N PHE A 48 -12.82 -4.17 -5.94
CA PHE A 48 -12.28 -3.93 -4.60
C PHE A 48 -13.38 -4.05 -3.54
N HIS A 49 -13.09 -4.81 -2.47
CA HIS A 49 -13.97 -4.98 -1.32
C HIS A 49 -13.25 -4.57 -0.03
N TYR A 50 -13.73 -3.51 0.63
CA TYR A 50 -13.17 -3.01 1.90
C TYR A 50 -13.75 -3.78 3.08
N ILE A 51 -13.24 -4.99 3.32
CA ILE A 51 -13.75 -5.90 4.36
C ILE A 51 -13.22 -5.59 5.77
N PHE A 52 -12.16 -4.79 5.88
CA PHE A 52 -11.57 -4.35 7.14
C PHE A 52 -11.75 -2.84 7.33
N PRO A 53 -11.90 -2.37 8.59
CA PRO A 53 -11.92 -0.94 8.87
C PRO A 53 -10.59 -0.31 8.49
N ILE A 54 -10.64 0.97 8.09
CA ILE A 54 -9.44 1.74 7.75
C ILE A 54 -8.54 1.84 8.98
N SER A 55 -7.30 1.36 8.85
CA SER A 55 -6.26 1.50 9.86
C SER A 55 -5.29 2.60 9.44
N PRO A 56 -5.20 3.73 10.17
CA PRO A 56 -4.21 4.75 9.87
C PRO A 56 -2.79 4.20 10.08
N SER A 57 -1.89 4.42 9.11
CA SER A 57 -0.47 4.10 9.27
C SER A 57 0.12 4.91 10.44
N ARG A 58 0.59 4.21 11.47
CA ARG A 58 1.21 4.79 12.68
C ARG A 58 2.57 4.17 12.88
N ILE A 59 3.47 4.94 13.49
CA ILE A 59 4.80 4.47 13.87
C ILE A 59 4.83 4.37 15.39
N ALA A 60 5.31 3.24 15.90
CA ALA A 60 5.50 3.02 17.32
C ALA A 60 6.90 3.47 17.74
N PHE A 61 6.97 4.21 18.85
CA PHE A 61 8.21 4.66 19.46
C PHE A 61 8.30 4.11 20.89
N LYS A 62 9.51 3.72 21.31
CA LYS A 62 9.76 3.28 22.70
C LYS A 62 9.82 4.48 23.66
N ASN A 63 10.31 5.62 23.19
CA ASN A 63 10.45 6.85 23.97
C ASN A 63 9.47 7.91 23.46
N SER A 64 8.78 8.57 24.39
CA SER A 64 7.85 9.67 24.08
C SER A 64 8.54 10.88 23.46
N ASP A 65 9.80 11.13 23.80
CA ASP A 65 10.54 12.29 23.28
C ASP A 65 10.84 12.12 21.79
N ASP A 66 11.24 10.91 21.36
CA ASP A 66 11.43 10.57 19.95
C ASP A 66 10.11 10.69 19.18
N MET A 67 9.01 10.20 19.76
CA MET A 67 7.67 10.33 19.18
C MET A 67 7.31 11.80 18.98
N ASN A 68 7.54 12.65 19.97
CA ASN A 68 7.22 14.07 19.93
C ASN A 68 8.07 14.80 18.89
N ALA A 69 9.39 14.54 18.87
CA ALA A 69 10.30 15.11 17.89
C ALA A 69 9.93 14.69 16.46
N PHE A 70 9.58 13.41 16.26
CA PHE A 70 9.10 12.90 14.99
C PHE A 70 7.80 13.59 14.56
N ASN A 71 6.79 13.65 15.44
CA ASN A 71 5.49 14.25 15.13
C ASN A 71 5.62 15.73 14.74
N GLN A 72 6.45 16.49 15.46
CA GLN A 72 6.71 17.90 15.14
C GLN A 72 7.38 18.07 13.78
N THR A 73 8.40 17.26 13.49
CA THR A 73 9.13 17.29 12.21
C THR A 73 8.24 16.83 11.06
N MET A 74 7.50 15.74 11.24
CA MET A 74 6.57 15.19 10.25
C MET A 74 5.47 16.19 9.89
N LYS A 75 4.95 16.95 10.87
CA LYS A 75 3.96 18.01 10.61
C LYS A 75 4.50 19.07 9.64
N LYS A 76 5.78 19.46 9.79
CA LYS A 76 6.45 20.40 8.88
C LYS A 76 6.75 19.76 7.53
N TYR A 77 7.26 18.53 7.52
CA TYR A 77 7.61 17.81 6.29
C TYR A 77 6.41 17.63 5.35
N LYS A 78 5.22 17.33 5.89
CA LYS A 78 3.97 17.20 5.11
C LYS A 78 3.57 18.45 4.32
N MET A 79 4.12 19.61 4.68
CA MET A 79 3.86 20.89 3.99
C MET A 79 4.90 21.20 2.91
N THR A 80 5.89 20.34 2.70
CA THR A 80 6.99 20.56 1.74
C THR A 80 6.69 19.93 0.38
N ASN A 81 7.27 20.50 -0.68
CA ASN A 81 7.21 19.92 -2.03
C ASN A 81 7.80 18.50 -2.07
N ASN A 82 8.86 18.24 -1.30
CA ASN A 82 9.47 16.91 -1.23
C ASN A 82 8.48 15.84 -0.74
N HIS A 83 7.54 16.19 0.14
CA HIS A 83 6.49 15.25 0.56
C HIS A 83 5.48 15.03 -0.56
N GLN A 84 5.11 16.08 -1.30
CA GLN A 84 4.24 15.94 -2.46
C GLN A 84 4.87 15.07 -3.55
N GLU A 85 6.14 15.32 -3.90
CA GLU A 85 6.91 14.50 -4.85
C GLU A 85 7.00 13.04 -4.41
N LEU A 86 7.12 12.79 -3.10
CA LEU A 86 7.12 11.44 -2.55
C LEU A 86 5.77 10.73 -2.77
N ILE A 87 4.65 11.42 -2.55
CA ILE A 87 3.31 10.87 -2.76
C ILE A 87 3.07 10.58 -4.25
N GLU A 88 3.43 11.53 -5.12
CA GLU A 88 3.30 11.41 -6.57
C GLU A 88 4.15 10.24 -7.11
N LYS A 89 5.38 10.08 -6.62
CA LYS A 89 6.28 8.98 -7.02
C LYS A 89 5.65 7.59 -6.84
N TYR A 90 4.82 7.41 -5.82
CA TYR A 90 4.18 6.13 -5.52
C TYR A 90 2.70 6.10 -5.93
N ASN A 91 2.21 7.13 -6.64
CA ASN A 91 0.83 7.27 -7.10
C ASN A 91 -0.21 7.12 -5.96
N PHE A 92 0.04 7.77 -4.83
CA PHE A 92 -0.91 7.83 -3.70
C PHE A 92 -1.75 9.12 -3.68
#